data_AF-A0A7H0FVN5-F1
#
_entry.id   AF-A0A7H0FVN5-F1
#
_cell.length_a   1.000
_cell.length_b   1.000
_cell.length_c   1.000
_cell.angle_alpha   90.00
_cell.angle_beta   90.00
_cell.angle_gamma   90.00
#
_symmetry.space_group_name_H-M   'P 1'
#
loop_
_entity.id
_entity.type
_entity.pdbx_description
1 polymer ?
#
loop_
_entity_poly.entity_id
_entity_poly.type
_entity_poly.pdbx_seq_one_letter_code
_entity_poly.pdbx_strand_id
1 'polypeptide(L)'
;MKTPIPFLAVALSLVLAACSQAESRDATRPADAVIGIVQCDAYLAAVNTCIQDKVPADKRAALTAEAHQMFTTWKEAAADPQQRSTLPQACGITRDVAKEELAGYGCAL
;
A
#
# COMPACT_ATOMS: atom_id res chain seq x y z
N MET A 1 0.38 49.30 -14.86
CA MET A 1 -0.79 49.70 -15.68
C MET A 1 -1.56 48.42 -15.99
N LYS A 2 -2.56 48.08 -15.17
CA LYS A 2 -4.01 48.20 -15.45
C LYS A 2 -4.48 47.15 -16.48
N THR A 3 -5.21 46.14 -15.98
CA THR A 3 -5.87 45.04 -16.71
C THR A 3 -6.86 45.53 -17.79
N PRO A 4 -7.30 44.64 -18.70
CA PRO A 4 -8.68 44.17 -18.56
C PRO A 4 -8.93 42.70 -18.96
N ILE A 5 -9.86 42.11 -18.20
CA ILE A 5 -10.65 40.91 -18.50
C ILE A 5 -11.77 41.33 -19.47
N PRO A 6 -12.18 40.47 -20.42
CA PRO A 6 -13.61 40.30 -20.60
C PRO A 6 -14.01 38.82 -20.54
N PHE A 7 -14.87 38.56 -19.56
CA PHE A 7 -15.83 37.47 -19.49
C PHE A 7 -16.59 37.38 -20.82
N LEU A 8 -16.55 36.23 -21.51
CA LEU A 8 -17.62 35.63 -22.32
C LEU A 8 -17.03 34.60 -23.30
N ALA A 9 -16.93 33.35 -22.85
CA ALA A 9 -16.97 32.18 -23.74
C ALA A 9 -17.45 30.96 -22.94
N VAL A 10 -18.75 30.92 -22.68
CA VAL A 10 -19.46 29.68 -22.39
C VAL A 10 -19.53 28.90 -23.71
N ALA A 11 -18.78 27.80 -23.79
CA ALA A 11 -18.96 26.74 -24.78
C ALA A 11 -18.50 25.45 -24.10
N LEU A 12 -19.42 24.71 -23.48
CA LEU A 12 -20.06 23.55 -24.09
C LEU A 12 -19.02 22.58 -24.70
N SER A 13 -18.54 21.67 -23.88
CA SER A 13 -17.99 20.38 -24.33
C SER A 13 -18.37 19.32 -23.31
N LEU A 14 -19.61 18.85 -23.43
CA LEU A 14 -19.97 17.49 -23.04
C LEU A 14 -19.22 16.55 -24.00
N VAL A 15 -18.21 15.86 -23.50
CA VAL A 15 -17.74 14.61 -24.10
C VAL A 15 -17.70 13.58 -23.00
N LEU A 16 -18.65 12.65 -23.06
CA LEU A 16 -18.56 11.35 -22.43
C LEU A 16 -17.27 10.67 -22.89
N ALA A 17 -16.39 10.34 -21.94
CA ALA A 17 -15.44 9.24 -22.09
C ALA A 17 -15.57 8.35 -20.85
N ALA A 18 -16.53 7.43 -20.92
CA ALA A 18 -16.54 6.24 -20.10
C ALA A 18 -15.41 5.29 -20.55
N CYS A 19 -14.90 4.51 -19.59
CA CYS A 19 -13.85 3.48 -19.71
C CYS A 19 -12.39 3.98 -19.84
N SER A 20 -11.78 4.26 -18.70
CA SER A 20 -10.36 3.91 -18.45
C SER A 20 -10.12 3.30 -17.07
N GLN A 21 -11.13 2.62 -16.49
CA GLN A 21 -10.87 1.57 -15.49
C GLN A 21 -10.41 0.32 -16.23
N ALA A 22 -9.19 0.37 -16.75
CA ALA A 22 -8.51 -0.78 -17.33
C ALA A 22 -6.99 -0.65 -17.11
N GLU A 23 -6.59 -0.29 -15.90
CA GLU A 23 -5.22 -0.53 -15.44
C GLU A 23 -5.32 -1.35 -14.17
N SER A 24 -5.14 -2.65 -14.40
CA SER A 24 -4.66 -3.63 -13.43
C SER A 24 -5.67 -4.04 -12.36
N ARG A 25 -6.58 -4.93 -12.77
CA ARG A 25 -6.77 -6.16 -11.98
C ARG A 25 -5.47 -6.95 -12.00
N ASP A 26 -4.43 -6.43 -11.35
CA ASP A 26 -3.41 -7.25 -10.76
C ASP A 26 -3.84 -7.44 -9.30
N ALA A 27 -4.93 -8.20 -9.13
CA ALA A 27 -5.13 -8.94 -7.91
C ALA A 27 -4.10 -10.08 -7.91
N THR A 28 -2.81 -9.73 -7.89
CA THR A 28 -1.75 -10.70 -7.67
C THR A 28 -1.88 -11.11 -6.21
N ARG A 29 -2.38 -12.33 -6.07
CA ARG A 29 -2.24 -13.27 -4.96
C ARG A 29 -1.35 -12.76 -3.80
N PRO A 30 -1.81 -12.82 -2.54
CA PRO A 30 -1.05 -12.42 -1.36
C PRO A 30 0.19 -13.29 -1.03
N ALA A 31 0.83 -13.94 -2.01
CA ALA A 31 1.94 -14.87 -1.79
C ALA A 31 3.10 -14.76 -2.80
N ASP A 32 2.96 -14.02 -3.91
CA ASP A 32 3.99 -14.01 -4.97
C ASP A 32 4.81 -12.70 -5.02
N ALA A 33 4.55 -11.77 -4.12
CA ALA A 33 5.15 -10.45 -4.14
C ALA A 33 6.21 -10.36 -3.02
N VAL A 34 7.44 -10.77 -3.33
CA VAL A 34 8.60 -10.65 -2.44
C VAL A 34 9.35 -9.34 -2.71
N ILE A 35 9.84 -8.69 -1.65
CA ILE A 35 10.74 -7.53 -1.70
C ILE A 35 12.20 -8.00 -1.93
N GLY A 36 12.47 -9.25 -1.53
CA GLY A 36 13.81 -9.85 -1.56
C GLY A 36 14.67 -9.35 -0.41
N ILE A 37 14.05 -8.92 0.70
CA ILE A 37 14.71 -8.52 1.93
C ILE A 37 14.07 -9.33 3.04
N VAL A 38 14.82 -10.31 3.55
CA VAL A 38 14.32 -11.35 4.47
C VAL A 38 13.52 -10.77 5.63
N GLN A 39 13.97 -9.67 6.23
CA GLN A 39 13.29 -9.05 7.36
C GLN A 39 11.93 -8.44 6.99
N CYS A 40 11.83 -7.82 5.81
CA CYS A 40 10.59 -7.25 5.31
C CYS A 40 9.61 -8.35 4.88
N ASP A 41 10.11 -9.35 4.16
CA ASP A 41 9.31 -10.48 3.66
C ASP A 41 8.74 -11.30 4.82
N ALA A 42 9.53 -11.54 5.87
CA ALA A 42 9.08 -12.24 7.08
C ALA A 42 7.99 -11.46 7.83
N TYR A 43 8.14 -10.14 7.97
CA TYR A 43 7.12 -9.29 8.58
C TYR A 43 5.80 -9.34 7.80
N LEU A 44 5.85 -9.19 6.47
CA LEU A 44 4.65 -9.20 5.63
C LEU A 44 3.92 -10.54 5.70
N ALA A 45 4.67 -11.65 5.67
CA ALA A 45 4.10 -12.98 5.82
C ALA A 45 3.40 -13.14 7.19
N ALA A 46 4.03 -12.68 8.27
CA ALA A 46 3.47 -12.76 9.61
C ALA A 46 2.20 -11.92 9.76
N VAL A 47 2.21 -10.68 9.26
CA VAL A 47 1.04 -9.78 9.29
C VAL A 47 -0.12 -10.36 8.47
N ASN A 48 0.13 -10.79 7.23
CA ASN A 48 -0.91 -11.37 6.37
C ASN A 48 -1.51 -12.63 6.99
N THR A 49 -0.68 -13.51 7.53
CA THR A 49 -1.14 -14.70 8.25
C THR A 49 -2.03 -14.31 9.42
N CYS A 50 -1.59 -13.34 10.23
CA CYS A 50 -2.38 -12.95 11.39
C CYS A 50 -3.71 -12.30 11.03
N ILE A 51 -3.74 -11.44 10.01
CA ILE A 51 -4.98 -10.82 9.54
C ILE A 51 -5.97 -11.89 9.10
N GLN A 52 -5.52 -12.95 8.43
CA GLN A 52 -6.42 -14.01 7.99
C GLN A 52 -6.90 -14.90 9.13
N ASP A 53 -6.04 -15.19 10.11
CA ASP A 53 -6.32 -16.18 11.14
C ASP A 53 -7.00 -15.60 12.38
N LYS A 54 -6.66 -14.37 12.77
CA LYS A 54 -7.00 -13.80 14.09
C LYS A 54 -7.88 -12.56 14.03
N VAL A 55 -7.74 -11.75 12.99
CA VAL A 55 -8.49 -10.49 12.89
C VAL A 55 -9.96 -10.77 12.51
N PRO A 56 -10.95 -10.06 13.10
CA PRO A 56 -12.35 -10.13 12.72
C PRO A 56 -12.60 -9.76 11.24
N ALA A 57 -13.52 -10.45 10.58
CA ALA A 57 -13.73 -10.35 9.13
C ALA A 57 -14.03 -8.93 8.63
N ASP A 58 -14.73 -8.12 9.43
CA ASP A 58 -15.07 -6.72 9.14
C ASP A 58 -13.84 -5.79 9.09
N LYS A 59 -12.72 -6.18 9.70
CA LYS A 59 -11.47 -5.41 9.74
C LYS A 59 -10.40 -5.89 8.78
N ARG A 60 -10.49 -7.15 8.30
CA ARG A 60 -9.44 -7.78 7.47
C ARG A 60 -9.13 -7.00 6.21
N ALA A 61 -10.17 -6.58 5.48
CA ALA A 61 -9.99 -5.90 4.20
C ALA A 61 -9.19 -4.60 4.34
N ALA A 62 -9.46 -3.81 5.39
CA ALA A 62 -8.75 -2.58 5.67
C ALA A 62 -7.27 -2.85 6.02
N LEU A 63 -7.02 -3.77 6.96
CA LEU A 63 -5.66 -4.10 7.39
C LEU A 63 -4.82 -4.75 6.28
N THR A 64 -5.43 -5.59 5.44
CA THR A 64 -4.75 -6.16 4.27
C THR A 64 -4.39 -5.06 3.26
N ALA A 65 -5.27 -4.08 3.03
CA ALA A 65 -4.98 -2.97 2.13
C ALA A 65 -3.82 -2.10 2.65
N GLU A 66 -3.78 -1.82 3.96
CA GLU A 66 -2.68 -1.09 4.60
C GLU A 66 -1.34 -1.84 4.47
N ALA A 67 -1.33 -3.15 4.77
CA ALA A 67 -0.14 -3.99 4.61
C ALA A 67 0.35 -4.04 3.14
N HIS A 68 -0.59 -4.08 2.19
CA HIS A 68 -0.27 -4.10 0.76
C HIS A 68 0.30 -2.76 0.27
N GLN A 69 -0.20 -1.63 0.78
CA GLN A 69 0.35 -0.32 0.48
C GLN A 69 1.80 -0.17 1.00
N MET A 70 2.07 -0.68 2.21
CA MET A 70 3.41 -0.71 2.78
C MET A 70 4.36 -1.57 1.92
N PHE A 71 3.91 -2.77 1.54
CA PHE A 71 4.64 -3.65 0.65
C PHE A 71 5.03 -2.96 -0.67
N THR A 72 4.05 -2.31 -1.32
CA THR A 72 4.28 -1.62 -2.60
C THR A 72 5.34 -0.54 -2.46
N THR A 73 5.25 0.27 -1.39
CA THR A 73 6.21 1.33 -1.07
C THR A 73 7.62 0.77 -0.87
N TRP A 74 7.77 -0.34 -0.14
CA TRP A 74 9.07 -0.97 0.09
C TRP A 74 9.61 -1.67 -1.15
N LYS A 75 8.74 -2.24 -1.99
CA LYS A 75 9.15 -2.85 -3.27
C LYS A 75 9.71 -1.80 -4.22
N GLU A 76 9.11 -0.61 -4.27
CA GLU A 76 9.63 0.53 -5.04
C GLU A 76 10.97 1.01 -4.48
N ALA A 77 11.06 1.23 -3.16
CA ALA A 77 12.31 1.61 -2.51
C ALA A 77 13.43 0.57 -2.69
N ALA A 78 13.07 -0.71 -2.76
CA ALA A 78 14.01 -1.81 -2.97
C ALA A 78 14.67 -1.81 -4.36
N ALA A 79 14.14 -1.06 -5.33
CA ALA A 79 14.73 -0.89 -6.66
C ALA A 79 15.93 0.07 -6.66
N ASP A 80 16.02 0.96 -5.68
CA ASP A 80 17.14 1.89 -5.49
C ASP A 80 18.15 1.30 -4.48
N PRO A 81 19.44 1.15 -4.82
CA PRO A 81 20.41 0.53 -3.89
C PRO A 81 20.61 1.28 -2.57
N GLN A 82 20.54 2.61 -2.58
CA GLN A 82 20.70 3.43 -1.38
C GLN A 82 19.48 3.26 -0.47
N GLN A 83 18.27 3.29 -1.02
CA GLN A 83 17.04 3.07 -0.25
C GLN A 83 16.91 1.61 0.20
N ARG A 84 17.27 0.65 -0.65
CA ARG A 84 17.28 -0.78 -0.32
C ARG A 84 18.13 -1.09 0.91
N SER A 85 19.24 -0.36 1.10
CA SER A 85 20.13 -0.54 2.25
C SER A 85 19.50 -0.15 3.59
N THR A 86 18.49 0.71 3.59
CA THR A 86 17.81 1.18 4.81
C THR A 86 16.58 0.34 5.18
N LEU A 87 16.03 -0.40 4.22
CA LEU A 87 14.81 -1.21 4.39
C LEU A 87 14.87 -2.22 5.53
N PRO A 88 15.97 -2.95 5.81
CA PRO A 88 16.01 -3.87 6.94
C PRO A 88 15.66 -3.18 8.28
N GLN A 89 16.26 -2.03 8.54
CA GLN A 89 15.96 -1.25 9.75
C GLN A 89 14.51 -0.77 9.76
N ALA A 90 14.02 -0.23 8.64
CA ALA A 90 12.65 0.27 8.52
C ALA A 90 11.63 -0.85 8.79
N CYS A 91 11.79 -2.00 8.14
CA CYS A 91 10.92 -3.17 8.35
C CYS A 91 11.00 -3.71 9.78
N GLY A 92 12.16 -3.65 10.44
CA GLY A 92 12.31 -4.00 11.85
C GLY A 92 11.46 -3.12 12.75
N ILE A 93 11.57 -1.79 12.60
CA ILE A 93 10.80 -0.82 13.38
C ILE A 93 9.30 -1.01 13.13
N THR A 94 8.89 -1.14 11.86
CA THR A 94 7.48 -1.34 11.51
C THR A 94 6.93 -2.66 12.07
N ARG A 95 7.73 -3.73 12.09
CA ARG A 95 7.34 -4.98 12.74
C ARG A 95 7.09 -4.78 14.23
N ASP A 96 7.96 -4.07 14.91
CA ASP A 96 7.83 -3.88 16.36
C ASP A 96 6.59 -3.03 16.72
N VAL A 97 6.26 -2.02 15.91
CA VAL A 97 5.00 -1.28 16.03
C VAL A 97 3.79 -2.20 15.77
N ALA A 98 3.82 -2.96 14.68
CA ALA A 98 2.73 -3.85 14.33
C ALA A 98 2.49 -4.95 15.37
N LYS A 99 3.53 -5.41 16.09
CA LYS A 99 3.37 -6.35 17.21
C LYS A 99 2.44 -5.79 18.26
N GLU A 100 2.63 -4.54 18.65
CA GLU A 100 1.82 -3.88 19.66
C GLU A 100 0.39 -3.66 19.18
N GLU A 101 0.22 -3.16 17.95
CA GLU A 101 -1.09 -2.89 17.35
C GLU A 101 -1.92 -4.17 17.16
N LEU A 102 -1.26 -5.24 16.72
CA LEU A 102 -1.93 -6.50 16.39
C LEU A 102 -2.00 -7.48 17.56
N ALA A 103 -1.28 -7.23 18.67
CA ALA A 103 -1.39 -8.01 19.91
C ALA A 103 -2.83 -8.05 20.43
N GLY A 104 -3.60 -6.98 20.26
CA GLY A 104 -5.02 -6.91 20.65
C GLY A 104 -5.92 -7.92 19.92
N TYR A 105 -5.51 -8.40 18.74
CA TYR A 105 -6.20 -9.47 18.01
C TYR A 105 -5.65 -10.87 18.32
N GLY A 106 -4.61 -10.98 19.16
CA GLY A 106 -3.93 -12.25 19.42
C GLY A 106 -2.89 -12.63 18.36
N CYS A 107 -2.36 -11.64 17.64
CA CYS A 107 -1.25 -11.82 16.70
C CYS A 107 0.09 -11.97 17.41
N ALA A 108 0.92 -12.91 16.93
CA ALA A 108 2.32 -13.03 17.31
C ALA A 108 3.19 -12.82 16.07
N LEU A 109 3.79 -11.64 15.97
CA LEU A 109 4.74 -11.25 14.92
C LEU A 109 6.18 -11.23 15.45
#